data_AF-A0A955R968-F1
#
_entry.id   AF-A0A955R968-F1
#
_cell.length_a   1.000
_cell.length_b   1.000
_cell.length_c   1.000
_cell.angle_alpha   90.00
_cell.angle_beta   90.00
_cell.angle_gamma   90.00
#
_symmetry.space_group_name_H-M   'P 1'
#
loop_
_entity.id
_entity.type
_entity.pdbx_description
1 polymer ?
#
loop_
_entity_poly.entity_id
_entity_poly.type
_entity_poly.pdbx_seq_one_letter_code
_entity_poly.pdbx_strand_id
1 'polypeptide(L)'
;AVFADDGHFHGCDAPLRTSVGVLLQGLGLLSFDGGVDPAIEVEAGVFTGSGSVPDRGIPVRLDGDVTLQGDFVARPHVDVSGPVDLRAALLTVGNTSPVTIAVTDAAVTGIGGSLHVGAYAGGSILDNVSLEGGPTLRVSSDASLTNVSVGTCTGAVGLNLDGNPATVALTDVTVDGCADQGLRIGPGVTVVGAGGLQLLNNGGSAAEVPGDQIVGLSSVTSVGNGSDAIRVVGGTSLRRSGAWPSGTTIEVDTTLTAGFGSSNPALDLTDVDVRLANGAALEIGTTSTASMTTSSGTTFAPTSGVPGSWTGLRVGAAGTLSATDTEVTGASVGIFTSGRLDLLRTRVSGSTGFGIETSGGSARVDLTDTEVRDNSGSGMKIPVLPAAFQLQQATFTGNAGFGVVATGEVLGVVGGGQATFGTNALGGVEVTGGTMNGGVLTDLGEPYVVTGALTFAGPVTVGVGTDLTFDPGVGLTLASGGTLQMTGATLSSASFPPMAGDWSGLRLNSCGPNTFVVDSTISWAVDAITIAGCDATIDNTFIGPSSGCGINVLSGSPVILSNTFASNGQDICP
;
A
#
# COMPACT_ATOMS: atom_id res chain seq x y z
N ALA A 1 41.55 -49.60 8.19
CA ALA A 1 41.48 -49.23 6.76
C ALA A 1 40.98 -50.43 5.98
N VAL A 2 39.75 -50.36 5.47
CA VAL A 2 39.27 -51.28 4.44
C VAL A 2 39.61 -50.60 3.11
N PHE A 3 40.53 -51.17 2.33
CA PHE A 3 40.83 -50.69 0.99
C PHE A 3 39.91 -51.43 0.02
N ALA A 4 39.01 -50.70 -0.65
CA ALA A 4 38.25 -51.22 -1.78
C ALA A 4 38.84 -50.60 -3.05
N ASP A 5 39.64 -51.38 -3.78
CA ASP A 5 39.92 -51.09 -5.19
C ASP A 5 38.67 -51.54 -5.98
N ASP A 6 38.17 -50.69 -6.87
CA ASP A 6 37.08 -50.94 -7.84
C ASP A 6 35.62 -51.03 -7.34
N GLY A 7 35.28 -50.49 -6.16
CA GLY A 7 33.89 -50.08 -5.86
C GLY A 7 32.85 -51.18 -5.64
N HIS A 8 33.24 -52.46 -5.53
CA HIS A 8 32.29 -53.55 -5.28
C HIS A 8 32.55 -54.27 -3.94
N PHE A 9 31.57 -54.26 -3.04
CA PHE A 9 31.51 -55.15 -1.88
C PHE A 9 30.58 -56.32 -2.19
N HIS A 10 31.14 -57.53 -2.31
CA HIS A 10 30.36 -58.76 -2.46
C HIS A 10 30.26 -59.51 -1.13
N GLY A 11 29.03 -59.72 -0.64
CA GLY A 11 28.71 -60.82 0.28
C GLY A 11 28.76 -60.55 1.79
N CYS A 12 28.19 -59.45 2.29
CA CYS A 12 27.92 -59.30 3.73
C CYS A 12 26.40 -59.27 4.00
N ASP A 13 25.89 -60.33 4.63
CA ASP A 13 24.49 -60.43 5.10
C ASP A 13 24.28 -59.82 6.52
N ALA A 14 25.20 -58.98 7.00
CA ALA A 14 25.16 -58.38 8.34
C ALA A 14 25.33 -56.84 8.30
N PRO A 15 24.75 -56.08 9.25
CA PRO A 15 24.92 -54.63 9.34
C PRO A 15 26.39 -54.26 9.44
N LEU A 16 26.85 -53.35 8.58
CA LEU A 16 28.23 -52.87 8.62
C LEU A 16 28.31 -51.74 9.67
N ARG A 17 28.75 -52.08 10.89
CA ARG A 17 29.12 -51.11 11.92
C ARG A 17 30.63 -50.89 11.87
N THR A 18 31.06 -49.66 11.64
CA THR A 18 32.49 -49.30 11.66
C THR A 18 32.75 -48.08 12.53
N SER A 19 33.68 -48.23 13.47
CA SER A 19 34.21 -47.19 14.36
C SER A 19 35.61 -46.71 13.95
N VAL A 20 36.10 -47.14 12.78
CA VAL A 20 37.44 -46.82 12.27
C VAL A 20 37.32 -46.16 10.90
N GLY A 21 37.98 -45.01 10.74
CA GLY A 21 37.92 -44.18 9.52
C GLY A 21 38.09 -44.99 8.23
N VAL A 22 37.06 -44.95 7.39
CA VAL A 22 37.06 -45.55 6.05
C VAL A 22 37.43 -44.46 5.06
N LEU A 23 38.68 -44.50 4.56
CA LEU A 23 39.10 -43.67 3.44
C LEU A 23 38.70 -44.39 2.14
N LEU A 24 37.57 -44.01 1.56
CA LEU A 24 37.25 -44.37 0.17
C LEU A 24 37.86 -43.30 -0.73
N GLN A 25 38.78 -43.67 -1.62
CA GLN A 25 39.37 -42.79 -2.64
C GLN A 25 39.07 -43.37 -4.03
N GLY A 26 38.21 -42.72 -4.82
CA GLY A 26 37.97 -43.08 -6.22
C GLY A 26 36.58 -42.70 -6.75
N LEU A 27 36.48 -42.53 -8.08
CA LEU A 27 35.22 -42.39 -8.83
C LEU A 27 34.57 -43.77 -8.98
N GLY A 28 33.71 -44.17 -8.05
CA GLY A 28 33.09 -45.50 -8.08
C GLY A 28 31.72 -45.53 -7.42
N LEU A 29 30.74 -46.12 -8.12
CA LEU A 29 29.42 -46.45 -7.58
C LEU A 29 29.57 -47.51 -6.47
N LEU A 30 29.20 -47.17 -5.23
CA LEU A 30 29.01 -48.16 -4.18
C LEU A 30 27.74 -48.97 -4.48
N SER A 31 27.89 -50.16 -5.08
CA SER A 31 26.77 -51.07 -5.33
C SER A 31 26.74 -52.21 -4.32
N PHE A 32 25.66 -52.31 -3.53
CA PHE A 32 25.40 -53.44 -2.64
C PHE A 32 24.42 -54.42 -3.31
N ASP A 33 24.92 -55.61 -3.67
CA ASP A 33 24.07 -56.73 -4.11
C ASP A 33 23.86 -57.71 -2.95
N GLY A 34 22.75 -57.53 -2.22
CA GLY A 34 22.29 -58.40 -1.14
C GLY A 34 20.85 -58.05 -0.76
N GLY A 35 19.99 -59.06 -0.61
CA GLY A 35 18.52 -58.93 -0.58
C GLY A 35 17.86 -58.82 0.80
N VAL A 36 18.52 -58.28 1.82
CA VAL A 36 17.92 -58.12 3.17
C VAL A 36 18.46 -56.86 3.85
N ASP A 37 17.56 -55.93 4.22
CA ASP A 37 17.79 -54.59 4.84
C ASP A 37 19.15 -54.40 5.55
N PRO A 38 20.21 -53.98 4.85
CA PRO A 38 21.44 -53.56 5.51
C PRO A 38 21.30 -52.09 5.91
N ALA A 39 21.31 -51.76 7.20
CA ALA A 39 21.57 -50.39 7.65
C ALA A 39 23.09 -50.16 7.66
N ILE A 40 23.55 -49.03 7.09
CA ILE A 40 24.94 -48.60 7.17
C ILE A 40 25.04 -47.66 8.37
N GLU A 41 25.78 -48.04 9.42
CA GLU A 41 26.07 -47.17 10.57
C GLU A 41 27.56 -46.80 10.55
N VAL A 42 27.86 -45.52 10.37
CA VAL A 42 29.22 -44.97 10.44
C VAL A 42 29.31 -44.11 11.69
N GLU A 43 30.19 -44.45 12.65
CA GLU A 43 30.35 -43.72 13.92
C GLU A 43 31.46 -42.63 13.88
N ALA A 44 32.38 -42.69 12.89
CA ALA A 44 33.41 -41.68 12.62
C ALA A 44 34.20 -42.00 11.31
N GLY A 45 34.49 -41.02 10.44
CA GLY A 45 35.32 -41.25 9.25
C GLY A 45 35.34 -40.15 8.18
N VAL A 46 36.30 -40.22 7.23
CA VAL A 46 36.45 -39.28 6.11
C VAL A 46 36.18 -39.99 4.78
N PHE A 47 35.10 -39.65 4.09
CA PHE A 47 34.77 -40.10 2.74
C PHE A 47 35.30 -39.11 1.70
N THR A 48 36.08 -39.57 0.71
CA THR A 48 36.64 -38.71 -0.33
C THR A 48 36.33 -39.24 -1.74
N GLY A 49 35.32 -38.70 -2.43
CA GLY A 49 34.97 -39.07 -3.81
C GLY A 49 33.57 -38.61 -4.20
N SER A 50 33.25 -38.61 -5.50
CA SER A 50 31.87 -38.45 -5.97
C SER A 50 31.23 -39.83 -6.19
N GLY A 51 30.04 -40.02 -5.62
CA GLY A 51 29.36 -41.31 -5.62
C GLY A 51 27.85 -41.19 -5.40
N SER A 52 27.10 -42.10 -6.03
CA SER A 52 25.65 -42.24 -5.81
C SER A 52 25.35 -43.53 -5.05
N VAL A 53 24.53 -43.46 -4.00
CA VAL A 53 23.97 -44.66 -3.37
C VAL A 53 22.82 -45.18 -4.25
N PRO A 54 22.83 -46.45 -4.70
CA PRO A 54 21.79 -46.99 -5.55
C PRO A 54 20.42 -47.09 -4.86
N ASP A 55 19.37 -47.05 -5.70
CA ASP A 55 17.94 -46.83 -5.42
C ASP A 55 17.22 -47.95 -4.63
N ARG A 56 17.86 -48.58 -3.64
CA ARG A 56 17.36 -49.79 -2.97
C ARG A 56 16.76 -49.59 -1.57
N GLY A 57 16.53 -48.37 -1.11
CA GLY A 57 15.84 -48.17 0.17
C GLY A 57 16.69 -48.32 1.42
N ILE A 58 18.02 -48.41 1.29
CA ILE A 58 18.93 -48.65 2.41
C ILE A 58 19.05 -47.38 3.28
N PRO A 59 18.69 -47.42 4.58
CA PRO A 59 18.96 -46.31 5.49
C PRO A 59 20.45 -46.23 5.81
N VAL A 60 21.01 -45.03 5.62
CA VAL A 60 22.37 -44.67 6.05
C VAL A 60 22.24 -43.86 7.33
N ARG A 61 22.83 -44.33 8.42
CA ARG A 61 22.99 -43.58 9.65
C ARG A 61 24.44 -43.12 9.78
N LEU A 62 24.64 -41.81 9.78
CA LEU A 62 25.92 -41.17 10.09
C LEU A 62 25.84 -40.69 11.53
N ASP A 63 26.57 -41.34 12.43
CA ASP A 63 26.67 -41.00 13.84
C ASP A 63 28.09 -40.47 14.11
N GLY A 64 28.28 -39.42 14.90
CA GLY A 64 29.61 -38.88 15.25
C GLY A 64 30.33 -38.05 14.16
N ASP A 65 31.64 -37.80 14.34
CA ASP A 65 32.45 -36.91 13.49
C ASP A 65 32.71 -37.53 12.09
N VAL A 66 31.84 -37.22 11.14
CA VAL A 66 31.95 -37.68 9.75
C VAL A 66 32.34 -36.53 8.82
N THR A 67 33.33 -36.73 7.96
CA THR A 67 33.68 -35.79 6.88
C THR A 67 33.30 -36.38 5.52
N LEU A 68 32.48 -35.69 4.73
CA LEU A 68 32.19 -36.07 3.34
C LEU A 68 32.84 -35.07 2.37
N GLN A 69 33.67 -35.54 1.43
CA GLN A 69 34.37 -34.70 0.45
C GLN A 69 34.06 -35.18 -0.98
N GLY A 70 33.36 -34.37 -1.78
CA GLY A 70 32.89 -34.70 -3.15
C GLY A 70 31.37 -34.66 -3.30
N ASP A 71 30.83 -34.84 -4.51
CA ASP A 71 29.37 -34.87 -4.75
C ASP A 71 28.74 -36.16 -4.21
N PHE A 72 27.77 -36.03 -3.31
CA PHE A 72 27.10 -37.17 -2.69
C PHE A 72 25.61 -37.14 -3.02
N VAL A 73 25.11 -38.22 -3.62
CA VAL A 73 23.68 -38.41 -3.87
C VAL A 73 23.20 -39.57 -3.01
N ALA A 74 22.41 -39.26 -1.99
CA ALA A 74 21.85 -40.26 -1.07
C ALA A 74 20.38 -40.54 -1.40
N ARG A 75 19.99 -41.82 -1.37
CA ARG A 75 18.61 -42.27 -1.60
C ARG A 75 18.30 -43.46 -0.69
N PRO A 76 17.16 -43.56 0.02
CA PRO A 76 16.16 -42.53 0.33
C PRO A 76 16.13 -42.12 1.82
N HIS A 77 16.99 -42.64 2.70
CA HIS A 77 16.97 -42.29 4.13
C HIS A 77 18.40 -42.08 4.63
N VAL A 78 18.73 -40.84 5.00
CA VAL A 78 19.97 -40.51 5.71
C VAL A 78 19.58 -39.94 7.06
N ASP A 79 19.92 -40.65 8.13
CA ASP A 79 19.80 -40.16 9.52
C ASP A 79 21.18 -39.67 9.95
N VAL A 80 21.28 -38.43 10.41
CA VAL A 80 22.55 -37.83 10.82
C VAL A 80 22.44 -37.37 12.26
N SER A 81 23.18 -38.02 13.16
CA SER A 81 23.26 -37.65 14.57
C SER A 81 24.69 -37.27 14.95
N GLY A 82 24.93 -36.01 15.32
CA GLY A 82 26.26 -35.48 15.66
C GLY A 82 26.94 -34.66 14.56
N PRO A 83 28.14 -34.09 14.79
CA PRO A 83 28.78 -33.13 13.89
C PRO A 83 29.22 -33.75 12.55
N VAL A 84 28.86 -33.14 11.43
CA VAL A 84 29.28 -33.62 10.09
C VAL A 84 29.95 -32.48 9.31
N ASP A 85 31.20 -32.67 8.93
CA ASP A 85 31.95 -31.75 8.05
C ASP A 85 31.68 -32.14 6.59
N LEU A 86 30.77 -31.42 5.92
CA LEU A 86 30.43 -31.66 4.52
C LEU A 86 31.31 -30.78 3.62
N ARG A 87 32.50 -31.26 3.25
CA ARG A 87 33.36 -30.65 2.22
C ARG A 87 32.94 -31.04 0.79
N ALA A 88 31.65 -31.23 0.58
CA ALA A 88 31.01 -31.63 -0.67
C ALA A 88 30.64 -30.41 -1.53
N ALA A 89 30.58 -30.57 -2.86
CA ALA A 89 30.11 -29.52 -3.78
C ALA A 89 28.58 -29.59 -4.00
N LEU A 90 27.96 -30.76 -3.85
CA LEU A 90 26.50 -30.94 -3.89
C LEU A 90 26.06 -32.17 -3.07
N LEU A 91 25.18 -31.98 -2.09
CA LEU A 91 24.39 -33.06 -1.46
C LEU A 91 22.98 -33.02 -2.05
N THR A 92 22.61 -34.04 -2.83
CA THR A 92 21.25 -34.18 -3.38
C THR A 92 20.57 -35.40 -2.77
N VAL A 93 19.38 -35.20 -2.19
CA VAL A 93 18.54 -36.28 -1.67
C VAL A 93 17.30 -36.39 -2.57
N GLY A 94 16.93 -37.60 -3.04
CA GLY A 94 15.84 -37.76 -4.00
C GLY A 94 15.02 -39.06 -3.89
N ASN A 95 13.80 -38.99 -4.45
CA ASN A 95 12.76 -40.01 -4.70
C ASN A 95 11.57 -40.18 -3.70
N THR A 96 10.59 -40.97 -4.13
CA THR A 96 9.11 -40.87 -4.06
C THR A 96 8.44 -41.28 -2.73
N SER A 97 9.08 -41.10 -1.59
CA SER A 97 8.51 -41.40 -0.27
C SER A 97 9.02 -40.37 0.74
N PRO A 98 8.28 -40.09 1.85
CA PRO A 98 8.70 -39.07 2.82
C PRO A 98 10.12 -39.37 3.28
N VAL A 99 11.05 -38.50 2.90
CA VAL A 99 12.43 -38.55 3.38
C VAL A 99 12.51 -37.62 4.58
N THR A 100 12.53 -38.21 5.77
CA THR A 100 12.93 -37.50 6.98
C THR A 100 14.45 -37.45 6.99
N ILE A 101 15.03 -36.30 6.62
CA ILE A 101 16.42 -36.02 6.99
C ILE A 101 16.38 -35.42 8.39
N ALA A 102 16.31 -36.27 9.40
CA ALA A 102 16.53 -35.83 10.77
C ALA A 102 18.03 -35.54 10.92
N VAL A 103 18.41 -34.29 10.70
CA VAL A 103 19.71 -33.79 11.15
C VAL A 103 19.46 -33.16 12.50
N THR A 104 19.40 -33.97 13.55
CA THR A 104 19.15 -33.46 14.91
C THR A 104 20.49 -33.26 15.60
N ASP A 105 20.76 -32.04 16.07
CA ASP A 105 21.98 -31.67 16.81
C ASP A 105 23.29 -31.79 15.99
N ALA A 106 23.28 -31.46 14.70
CA ALA A 106 24.49 -31.44 13.88
C ALA A 106 24.90 -30.03 13.44
N ALA A 107 26.17 -29.68 13.67
CA ALA A 107 26.82 -28.57 12.98
C ALA A 107 27.33 -29.08 11.62
N VAL A 108 26.82 -28.50 10.53
CA VAL A 108 27.29 -28.80 9.18
C VAL A 108 28.22 -27.67 8.75
N THR A 109 29.52 -27.97 8.70
CA THR A 109 30.55 -26.99 8.31
C THR A 109 31.21 -27.40 6.99
N GLY A 110 31.84 -26.44 6.29
CA GLY A 110 32.76 -26.72 5.19
C GLY A 110 32.14 -26.90 3.80
N ILE A 111 30.85 -26.61 3.60
CA ILE A 111 30.20 -26.76 2.29
C ILE A 111 30.67 -25.67 1.31
N GLY A 112 31.38 -26.07 0.26
CA GLY A 112 31.83 -25.15 -0.81
C GLY A 112 30.80 -24.89 -1.92
N GLY A 113 29.56 -25.38 -1.78
CA GLY A 113 28.52 -25.41 -2.81
C GLY A 113 27.12 -25.02 -2.31
N SER A 114 26.05 -25.71 -2.72
CA SER A 114 24.66 -25.46 -2.26
C SER A 114 24.05 -26.71 -1.63
N LEU A 115 23.26 -26.57 -0.56
CA LEU A 115 22.49 -27.68 0.01
C LEU A 115 21.08 -27.67 -0.59
N HIS A 116 20.70 -28.73 -1.31
CA HIS A 116 19.39 -28.83 -1.94
C HIS A 116 18.50 -29.84 -1.20
N VAL A 117 17.43 -29.34 -0.61
CA VAL A 117 16.36 -30.13 -0.01
C VAL A 117 15.21 -30.26 -1.02
N GLY A 118 14.98 -31.47 -1.52
CA GLY A 118 13.87 -31.79 -2.41
C GLY A 118 13.30 -33.17 -2.14
N ALA A 119 12.06 -33.24 -1.67
CA ALA A 119 11.30 -34.47 -1.57
C ALA A 119 10.31 -34.58 -2.74
N TYR A 120 10.23 -35.76 -3.38
CA TYR A 120 9.26 -36.00 -4.46
C TYR A 120 7.89 -36.46 -3.95
N ALA A 121 7.74 -36.79 -2.66
CA ALA A 121 6.46 -36.99 -1.98
C ALA A 121 6.65 -37.04 -0.46
N GLY A 122 5.96 -36.21 0.33
CA GLY A 122 5.80 -36.41 1.78
C GLY A 122 6.38 -35.35 2.73
N GLY A 123 6.95 -34.26 2.20
CA GLY A 123 7.52 -33.17 3.01
C GLY A 123 8.89 -33.51 3.60
N SER A 124 9.81 -32.53 3.62
CA SER A 124 11.10 -32.65 4.31
C SER A 124 11.06 -31.88 5.64
N ILE A 125 11.63 -32.43 6.72
CA ILE A 125 11.78 -31.73 7.99
C ILE A 125 13.27 -31.49 8.21
N LEU A 126 13.67 -30.23 8.45
CA LEU A 126 14.99 -29.87 8.98
C LEU A 126 14.77 -29.28 10.37
N ASP A 127 15.43 -29.83 11.39
CA ASP A 127 15.24 -29.43 12.78
C ASP A 127 16.58 -29.37 13.53
N ASN A 128 16.97 -28.19 14.04
CA ASN A 128 18.25 -27.93 14.74
C ASN A 128 19.49 -28.08 13.84
N VAL A 129 19.48 -27.39 12.69
CA VAL A 129 20.57 -27.44 11.70
C VAL A 129 21.31 -26.11 11.65
N SER A 130 22.65 -26.13 11.71
CA SER A 130 23.49 -24.96 11.44
C SER A 130 24.35 -25.18 10.20
N LEU A 131 24.23 -24.29 9.21
CA LEU A 131 25.02 -24.26 7.99
C LEU A 131 26.03 -23.10 8.06
N GLU A 132 27.32 -23.41 8.16
CA GLU A 132 28.39 -22.39 8.15
C GLU A 132 29.27 -22.49 6.89
N GLY A 133 29.63 -21.34 6.33
CA GLY A 133 30.76 -21.24 5.39
C GLY A 133 30.44 -21.31 3.90
N GLY A 134 29.29 -20.83 3.45
CA GLY A 134 29.09 -20.54 2.03
C GLY A 134 27.80 -20.96 1.31
N PRO A 135 27.04 -22.00 1.73
CA PRO A 135 26.01 -22.52 0.85
C PRO A 135 24.69 -21.77 0.88
N THR A 136 24.08 -21.63 -0.30
CA THR A 136 22.63 -21.41 -0.42
C THR A 136 21.91 -22.67 0.00
N LEU A 137 20.98 -22.56 0.96
CA LEU A 137 19.99 -23.58 1.26
C LEU A 137 18.84 -23.45 0.26
N ARG A 138 18.68 -24.46 -0.60
CA ARG A 138 17.62 -24.49 -1.61
C ARG A 138 16.53 -25.47 -1.22
N VAL A 139 15.28 -25.03 -1.18
CA VAL A 139 14.10 -25.85 -0.87
C VAL A 139 13.14 -25.83 -2.06
N SER A 140 12.87 -27.01 -2.63
CA SER A 140 12.10 -27.13 -3.89
C SER A 140 10.81 -27.94 -3.78
N SER A 141 10.46 -28.38 -2.58
CA SER A 141 9.27 -29.19 -2.26
C SER A 141 8.65 -28.74 -0.95
N ASP A 142 7.54 -29.36 -0.55
CA ASP A 142 7.00 -29.17 0.80
C ASP A 142 8.08 -29.41 1.86
N ALA A 143 8.18 -28.51 2.84
CA ALA A 143 9.17 -28.62 3.90
C ALA A 143 8.75 -27.92 5.21
N SER A 144 9.34 -28.33 6.32
CA SER A 144 9.29 -27.65 7.62
C SER A 144 10.73 -27.44 8.09
N LEU A 145 11.14 -26.18 8.27
CA LEU A 145 12.42 -25.81 8.85
C LEU A 145 12.19 -25.28 10.26
N THR A 146 12.84 -25.88 11.25
CA THR A 146 12.76 -25.52 12.66
C THR A 146 14.15 -25.36 13.24
N ASN A 147 14.44 -24.27 13.94
CA ASN A 147 15.76 -24.00 14.54
C ASN A 147 16.91 -24.14 13.52
N VAL A 148 16.75 -23.54 12.33
CA VAL A 148 17.75 -23.62 11.25
C VAL A 148 18.54 -22.33 11.17
N SER A 149 19.87 -22.40 11.23
CA SER A 149 20.76 -21.25 11.02
C SER A 149 21.54 -21.41 9.72
N VAL A 150 21.54 -20.37 8.89
CA VAL A 150 22.37 -20.23 7.69
C VAL A 150 23.32 -19.06 7.95
N GLY A 151 24.56 -19.38 8.33
CA GLY A 151 25.62 -18.39 8.55
C GLY A 151 26.22 -17.88 7.24
N THR A 152 27.24 -17.01 7.37
CA THR A 152 27.88 -16.26 6.27
C THR A 152 27.94 -17.05 4.97
N CYS A 153 27.11 -16.63 4.00
CA CYS A 153 27.02 -17.29 2.72
C CYS A 153 27.73 -16.47 1.64
N THR A 154 28.58 -17.12 0.84
CA THR A 154 29.31 -16.50 -0.27
C THR A 154 28.44 -16.38 -1.52
N GLY A 155 27.34 -17.14 -1.56
CA GLY A 155 26.31 -17.05 -2.59
C GLY A 155 25.46 -15.78 -2.49
N ALA A 156 24.74 -15.48 -3.58
CA ALA A 156 23.82 -14.35 -3.65
C ALA A 156 22.58 -14.53 -2.76
N VAL A 157 22.20 -15.76 -2.40
CA VAL A 157 20.99 -16.03 -1.61
C VAL A 157 21.31 -16.99 -0.47
N GLY A 158 20.88 -16.68 0.76
CA GLY A 158 20.99 -17.60 1.89
C GLY A 158 20.00 -18.76 1.81
N LEU A 159 18.70 -18.44 1.87
CA LEU A 159 17.61 -19.40 1.76
C LEU A 159 16.83 -19.15 0.45
N ASN A 160 16.85 -20.10 -0.48
CA ASN A 160 16.14 -20.02 -1.75
C ASN A 160 15.02 -21.07 -1.81
N LEU A 161 13.77 -20.63 -1.75
CA LEU A 161 12.59 -21.49 -1.88
C LEU A 161 12.09 -21.41 -3.31
N ASP A 162 12.24 -22.45 -4.14
CA ASP A 162 11.92 -22.38 -5.57
C ASP A 162 11.14 -23.57 -6.14
N GLY A 163 10.33 -24.20 -5.29
CA GLY A 163 9.40 -25.27 -5.66
C GLY A 163 8.10 -24.78 -6.29
N ASN A 164 7.55 -25.55 -7.23
CA ASN A 164 6.26 -25.25 -7.88
C ASN A 164 5.37 -26.50 -7.99
N PRO A 165 4.26 -26.60 -7.22
CA PRO A 165 3.90 -25.88 -5.99
C PRO A 165 4.54 -26.51 -4.74
N ALA A 166 4.93 -25.69 -3.75
CA ALA A 166 5.50 -26.15 -2.48
C ALA A 166 4.96 -25.35 -1.29
N THR A 167 4.74 -25.99 -0.15
CA THR A 167 4.39 -25.36 1.14
C THR A 167 5.55 -25.50 2.12
N VAL A 168 6.10 -24.37 2.57
CA VAL A 168 7.27 -24.34 3.45
C VAL A 168 6.94 -23.68 4.78
N ALA A 169 7.14 -24.39 5.89
CA ALA A 169 7.04 -23.83 7.23
C ALA A 169 8.41 -23.38 7.76
N LEU A 170 8.48 -22.20 8.39
CA LEU A 170 9.74 -21.60 8.87
C LEU A 170 9.62 -21.20 10.34
N THR A 171 10.15 -21.98 11.27
CA THR A 171 10.10 -21.67 12.70
C THR A 171 11.51 -21.49 13.25
N ASP A 172 11.80 -20.34 13.86
CA ASP A 172 13.09 -20.01 14.45
C ASP A 172 14.26 -20.23 13.47
N VAL A 173 14.10 -19.68 12.26
CA VAL A 173 15.10 -19.76 11.19
C VAL A 173 15.92 -18.46 11.17
N THR A 174 17.25 -18.55 11.17
CA THR A 174 18.15 -17.40 11.06
C THR A 174 18.96 -17.50 9.76
N VAL A 175 19.02 -16.42 8.99
CA VAL A 175 19.93 -16.28 7.84
C VAL A 175 20.78 -15.03 8.07
N ASP A 176 22.09 -15.17 8.13
CA ASP A 176 23.02 -14.10 8.49
C ASP A 176 24.21 -13.98 7.52
N GLY A 177 24.49 -12.76 7.06
CA GLY A 177 25.74 -12.43 6.39
C GLY A 177 25.86 -12.94 4.95
N CYS A 178 24.76 -13.03 4.21
CA CYS A 178 24.79 -13.37 2.78
C CYS A 178 25.15 -12.19 1.88
N ALA A 179 25.68 -12.46 0.68
CA ALA A 179 26.19 -11.42 -0.21
C ALA A 179 25.11 -10.50 -0.81
N ASP A 180 23.88 -10.99 -0.99
CA ASP A 180 22.77 -10.23 -1.58
C ASP A 180 21.46 -10.44 -0.79
N GLN A 181 20.69 -11.50 -1.02
CA GLN A 181 19.44 -11.76 -0.29
C GLN A 181 19.59 -12.75 0.88
N GLY A 182 18.91 -12.48 1.99
CA GLY A 182 18.74 -13.48 3.05
C GLY A 182 17.77 -14.59 2.62
N LEU A 183 16.57 -14.21 2.19
CA LEU A 183 15.52 -15.14 1.72
C LEU A 183 15.08 -14.80 0.30
N ARG A 184 14.87 -15.81 -0.54
CA ARG A 184 14.19 -15.69 -1.83
C ARG A 184 13.06 -16.69 -1.92
N ILE A 185 11.87 -16.22 -2.28
CA ILE A 185 10.69 -17.04 -2.51
C ILE A 185 10.37 -17.01 -4.01
N GLY A 186 10.33 -18.19 -4.61
CA GLY A 186 9.98 -18.39 -6.00
C GLY A 186 8.47 -18.42 -6.22
N PRO A 187 8.02 -18.23 -7.48
CA PRO A 187 6.61 -18.32 -7.83
C PRO A 187 6.07 -19.73 -7.54
N GLY A 188 4.92 -19.82 -6.89
CA GLY A 188 4.26 -21.09 -6.56
C GLY A 188 4.64 -21.70 -5.21
N VAL A 189 5.59 -21.10 -4.48
CA VAL A 189 5.87 -21.45 -3.08
C VAL A 189 4.89 -20.73 -2.16
N THR A 190 4.40 -21.44 -1.15
CA THR A 190 3.59 -20.92 -0.05
C THR A 190 4.38 -21.02 1.25
N VAL A 191 4.70 -19.90 1.90
CA VAL A 191 5.29 -19.92 3.24
C VAL A 191 4.18 -19.89 4.30
N VAL A 192 4.26 -20.80 5.28
CA VAL A 192 3.31 -20.89 6.39
C VAL A 192 4.03 -20.81 7.73
N GLY A 193 3.61 -19.87 8.59
CA GLY A 193 4.13 -19.78 9.96
C GLY A 193 5.63 -19.45 10.03
N ALA A 194 6.02 -18.25 9.60
CA ALA A 194 7.38 -17.70 9.71
C ALA A 194 7.74 -17.18 11.13
N GLY A 195 7.34 -17.90 12.18
CA GLY A 195 7.56 -17.51 13.56
C GLY A 195 9.06 -17.50 13.88
N GLY A 196 9.62 -16.37 14.34
CA GLY A 196 11.04 -16.30 14.70
C GLY A 196 12.01 -16.27 13.52
N LEU A 197 11.54 -15.99 12.29
CA LEU A 197 12.42 -15.81 11.14
C LEU A 197 13.30 -14.55 11.30
N GLN A 198 14.61 -14.70 11.24
CA GLN A 198 15.59 -13.61 11.34
C GLN A 198 16.44 -13.54 10.07
N LEU A 199 16.51 -12.37 9.45
CA LEU A 199 17.28 -12.10 8.23
C LEU A 199 18.26 -10.96 8.53
N LEU A 200 19.52 -11.30 8.79
CA LEU A 200 20.51 -10.42 9.41
C LEU A 200 21.68 -10.14 8.46
N ASN A 201 22.16 -8.91 8.45
CA ASN A 201 23.42 -8.50 7.82
C ASN A 201 23.64 -8.95 6.35
N ASN A 202 22.59 -9.11 5.55
CA ASN A 202 22.71 -9.52 4.14
C ASN A 202 23.02 -8.30 3.24
N GLY A 203 23.85 -8.46 2.21
CA GLY A 203 24.40 -7.34 1.44
C GLY A 203 23.37 -6.53 0.63
N GLY A 204 22.21 -7.10 0.30
CA GLY A 204 21.13 -6.52 -0.47
C GLY A 204 19.83 -6.37 0.32
N SER A 205 18.74 -7.01 -0.13
CA SER A 205 17.45 -7.02 0.57
C SER A 205 17.38 -8.16 1.59
N ALA A 206 16.60 -7.97 2.66
CA ALA A 206 16.37 -9.03 3.63
C ALA A 206 15.69 -10.24 2.96
N ALA A 207 14.62 -9.98 2.21
CA ALA A 207 13.93 -11.00 1.43
C ALA A 207 13.48 -10.48 0.06
N GLU A 208 13.38 -11.40 -0.91
CA GLU A 208 12.76 -11.22 -2.21
C GLU A 208 11.54 -12.15 -2.30
N VAL A 209 10.33 -11.60 -2.44
CA VAL A 209 9.09 -12.37 -2.39
C VAL A 209 8.08 -11.99 -3.49
N PRO A 210 7.27 -12.93 -4.00
CA PRO A 210 6.11 -12.61 -4.81
C PRO A 210 5.04 -11.93 -3.95
N GLY A 211 4.25 -11.04 -4.55
CA GLY A 211 3.23 -10.27 -3.83
C GLY A 211 2.29 -11.14 -2.96
N ASP A 212 1.83 -12.27 -3.47
CA ASP A 212 0.89 -13.16 -2.76
C ASP A 212 1.50 -13.88 -1.53
N GLN A 213 2.81 -13.79 -1.33
CA GLN A 213 3.54 -14.46 -0.25
C GLN A 213 3.96 -13.54 0.89
N ILE A 214 3.84 -12.22 0.74
CA ILE A 214 4.24 -11.25 1.77
C ILE A 214 3.58 -11.51 3.13
N VAL A 215 2.31 -11.93 3.11
CA VAL A 215 1.52 -12.21 4.32
C VAL A 215 2.08 -13.39 5.12
N GLY A 216 2.82 -14.30 4.48
CA GLY A 216 3.47 -15.43 5.15
C GLY A 216 4.63 -15.02 6.07
N LEU A 217 5.10 -13.77 5.98
CA LEU A 217 6.29 -13.26 6.68
C LEU A 217 5.97 -12.34 7.87
N SER A 218 4.74 -12.37 8.40
CA SER A 218 4.24 -11.41 9.40
C SER A 218 5.09 -11.23 10.67
N SER A 219 6.02 -12.13 10.97
CA SER A 219 6.88 -12.14 12.16
C SER A 219 8.38 -12.15 11.85
N VAL A 220 8.76 -11.71 10.66
CA VAL A 220 10.18 -11.60 10.28
C VAL A 220 10.88 -10.46 11.03
N THR A 221 12.14 -10.68 11.39
CA THR A 221 13.05 -9.63 11.85
C THR A 221 14.12 -9.42 10.79
N SER A 222 14.22 -8.21 10.24
CA SER A 222 15.29 -7.84 9.29
C SER A 222 16.12 -6.68 9.82
N VAL A 223 17.40 -6.93 10.09
CA VAL A 223 18.31 -5.92 10.66
C VAL A 223 19.70 -6.01 10.03
N GLY A 224 20.28 -4.86 9.69
CA GLY A 224 21.67 -4.74 9.23
C GLY A 224 21.90 -5.15 7.78
N ASN A 225 20.83 -5.45 7.04
CA ASN A 225 20.89 -5.73 5.61
C ASN A 225 21.10 -4.44 4.81
N GLY A 226 21.57 -4.54 3.57
CA GLY A 226 21.84 -3.38 2.70
C GLY A 226 20.67 -2.41 2.56
N SER A 227 19.45 -2.93 2.37
CA SER A 227 18.20 -2.13 2.33
C SER A 227 17.25 -2.37 3.51
N ASP A 228 17.55 -3.35 4.39
CA ASP A 228 16.66 -3.84 5.46
C ASP A 228 15.21 -4.15 5.06
N ALA A 229 14.93 -4.15 3.75
CA ALA A 229 13.60 -4.26 3.20
C ALA A 229 13.27 -5.68 2.74
N ILE A 230 11.97 -6.00 2.78
CA ILE A 230 11.40 -7.11 2.00
C ILE A 230 10.98 -6.54 0.67
N ARG A 231 11.63 -7.02 -0.40
CA ARG A 231 11.34 -6.60 -1.76
C ARG A 231 10.29 -7.52 -2.38
N VAL A 232 9.17 -6.94 -2.77
CA VAL A 232 8.09 -7.59 -3.49
C VAL A 232 8.40 -7.55 -4.98
N VAL A 233 8.85 -8.69 -5.52
CA VAL A 233 9.20 -8.85 -6.93
C VAL A 233 8.18 -9.71 -7.65
N GLY A 234 7.62 -9.18 -8.74
CA GLY A 234 6.60 -9.89 -9.52
C GLY A 234 5.33 -10.23 -8.71
N GLY A 235 4.37 -10.87 -9.38
CA GLY A 235 3.05 -11.14 -8.81
C GLY A 235 2.25 -9.85 -8.61
N THR A 236 1.39 -9.52 -9.57
CA THR A 236 0.57 -8.29 -9.54
C THR A 236 -0.64 -8.39 -8.62
N SER A 237 -0.79 -9.46 -7.84
CA SER A 237 -2.05 -9.76 -7.15
C SER A 237 -1.87 -10.34 -5.77
N LEU A 238 -2.51 -9.70 -4.79
CA LEU A 238 -2.72 -10.23 -3.45
C LEU A 238 -4.04 -11.00 -3.41
N ARG A 239 -3.96 -12.30 -3.12
CA ARG A 239 -5.12 -13.20 -3.03
C ARG A 239 -5.43 -13.65 -1.61
N ARG A 240 -4.56 -13.33 -0.66
CA ARG A 240 -4.65 -13.79 0.72
C ARG A 240 -4.85 -12.59 1.64
N SER A 241 -5.66 -12.81 2.65
CA SER A 241 -5.80 -11.89 3.78
C SER A 241 -4.69 -12.12 4.78
N GLY A 242 -4.28 -11.07 5.47
CA GLY A 242 -3.45 -11.15 6.66
C GLY A 242 -2.57 -9.93 6.87
N ALA A 243 -1.84 -9.98 7.98
CA ALA A 243 -0.97 -8.91 8.41
C ALA A 243 0.33 -8.90 7.59
N TRP A 244 0.78 -7.71 7.24
CA TRP A 244 2.12 -7.50 6.72
C TRP A 244 3.14 -7.50 7.87
N PRO A 245 4.44 -7.74 7.58
CA PRO A 245 5.48 -7.73 8.59
C PRO A 245 5.61 -6.36 9.25
N SER A 246 5.37 -6.29 10.56
CA SER A 246 5.43 -5.05 11.35
C SER A 246 6.87 -4.61 11.61
N GLY A 247 7.10 -3.31 11.80
CA GLY A 247 8.41 -2.70 12.04
C GLY A 247 9.38 -2.82 10.86
N THR A 248 8.88 -3.13 9.66
CA THR A 248 9.68 -3.50 8.49
C THR A 248 9.39 -2.58 7.30
N THR A 249 10.41 -2.35 6.48
CA THR A 249 10.27 -1.68 5.17
C THR A 249 9.88 -2.69 4.10
N ILE A 250 8.83 -2.40 3.34
CA ILE A 250 8.41 -3.22 2.20
C ILE A 250 8.63 -2.42 0.91
N GLU A 251 9.49 -2.91 0.03
CA GLU A 251 9.73 -2.32 -1.28
C GLU A 251 8.88 -3.01 -2.35
N VAL A 252 8.08 -2.24 -3.09
CA VAL A 252 7.15 -2.74 -4.10
C VAL A 252 7.59 -2.26 -5.49
N ASP A 253 8.13 -3.19 -6.29
CA ASP A 253 8.73 -2.89 -7.60
C ASP A 253 7.70 -2.59 -8.71
N THR A 254 6.50 -3.14 -8.58
CA THR A 254 5.46 -3.09 -9.61
C THR A 254 4.09 -2.88 -8.98
N THR A 255 3.08 -2.55 -9.77
CA THR A 255 1.71 -2.40 -9.24
C THR A 255 1.22 -3.69 -8.57
N LEU A 256 0.78 -3.54 -7.32
CA LEU A 256 0.24 -4.61 -6.50
C LEU A 256 -1.27 -4.41 -6.33
N THR A 257 -2.07 -5.39 -6.76
CA THR A 257 -3.54 -5.31 -6.70
C THR A 257 -4.11 -6.29 -5.68
N ALA A 258 -4.75 -5.78 -4.64
CA ALA A 258 -5.57 -6.55 -3.72
C ALA A 258 -6.99 -6.73 -4.28
N GLY A 259 -7.44 -7.97 -4.40
CA GLY A 259 -8.78 -8.28 -4.93
C GLY A 259 -8.75 -8.76 -6.37
N PHE A 260 -7.96 -9.80 -6.63
CA PHE A 260 -7.99 -10.55 -7.89
C PHE A 260 -8.59 -11.95 -7.65
N GLY A 261 -9.61 -12.32 -8.43
CA GLY A 261 -10.30 -13.62 -8.33
C GLY A 261 -11.44 -13.64 -7.30
N SER A 262 -11.85 -14.82 -6.84
CA SER A 262 -12.97 -15.01 -5.90
C SER A 262 -12.62 -14.77 -4.44
N SER A 263 -11.35 -14.53 -4.12
CA SER A 263 -10.91 -14.17 -2.78
C SER A 263 -11.22 -12.70 -2.52
N ASN A 264 -11.75 -12.41 -1.33
CA ASN A 264 -11.93 -11.04 -0.83
C ASN A 264 -10.82 -10.73 0.19
N PRO A 265 -9.59 -10.40 -0.25
CA PRO A 265 -8.48 -10.23 0.67
C PRO A 265 -8.68 -9.02 1.57
N ALA A 266 -8.31 -9.20 2.83
CA ALA A 266 -8.22 -8.14 3.85
C ALA A 266 -6.76 -8.00 4.27
N LEU A 267 -6.16 -6.87 3.96
CA LEU A 267 -4.78 -6.55 4.28
C LEU A 267 -4.74 -5.73 5.56
N ASP A 268 -3.83 -6.07 6.47
CA ASP A 268 -3.63 -5.36 7.72
C ASP A 268 -2.17 -4.90 7.83
N LEU A 269 -1.96 -3.59 7.88
CA LEU A 269 -0.63 -2.98 7.93
C LEU A 269 -0.52 -2.19 9.23
N THR A 270 0.39 -2.61 10.10
CA THR A 270 0.70 -1.94 11.37
C THR A 270 2.20 -1.68 11.46
N ASP A 271 2.58 -0.41 11.59
CA ASP A 271 3.98 0.00 11.71
C ASP A 271 4.84 -0.49 10.52
N VAL A 272 4.35 -0.25 9.30
CA VAL A 272 4.99 -0.72 8.05
C VAL A 272 5.36 0.47 7.17
N ASP A 273 6.61 0.54 6.71
CA ASP A 273 7.06 1.53 5.73
C ASP A 273 7.01 0.95 4.32
N VAL A 274 5.99 1.31 3.53
CA VAL A 274 5.81 0.83 2.17
C VAL A 274 6.44 1.79 1.16
N ARG A 275 7.47 1.32 0.46
CA ARG A 275 8.24 2.05 -0.54
C ARG A 275 7.88 1.58 -1.95
N LEU A 276 7.34 2.47 -2.78
CA LEU A 276 6.90 2.12 -4.13
C LEU A 276 7.86 2.62 -5.21
N ALA A 277 8.17 1.73 -6.15
CA ALA A 277 9.02 2.05 -7.30
C ALA A 277 8.33 2.99 -8.30
N ASN A 278 9.11 3.47 -9.27
CA ASN A 278 8.62 4.40 -10.29
C ASN A 278 7.49 3.76 -11.13
N GLY A 279 6.35 4.45 -11.25
CA GLY A 279 5.15 4.00 -11.93
C GLY A 279 4.30 3.00 -11.13
N ALA A 280 4.78 2.49 -10.00
CA ALA A 280 4.03 1.51 -9.21
C ALA A 280 2.83 2.14 -8.50
N ALA A 281 1.87 1.29 -8.14
CA ALA A 281 0.68 1.66 -7.36
C ALA A 281 0.31 0.51 -6.41
N LEU A 282 -0.45 0.83 -5.37
CA LEU A 282 -1.12 -0.15 -4.54
C LEU A 282 -2.62 -0.01 -4.74
N GLU A 283 -3.23 -1.02 -5.35
CA GLU A 283 -4.63 -1.00 -5.75
C GLU A 283 -5.46 -1.92 -4.85
N ILE A 284 -6.64 -1.47 -4.43
CA ILE A 284 -7.52 -2.18 -3.51
C ILE A 284 -8.91 -2.27 -4.14
N GLY A 285 -9.36 -3.49 -4.39
CA GLY A 285 -10.73 -3.78 -4.77
C GLY A 285 -11.13 -3.21 -6.14
N THR A 286 -10.22 -3.25 -7.11
CA THR A 286 -10.46 -2.80 -8.49
C THR A 286 -11.27 -3.81 -9.30
N THR A 287 -11.21 -5.11 -8.98
CA THR A 287 -11.95 -6.17 -9.71
C THR A 287 -12.84 -7.05 -8.83
N SER A 288 -12.47 -7.27 -7.57
CA SER A 288 -13.31 -7.95 -6.57
C SER A 288 -13.30 -7.17 -5.26
N THR A 289 -14.10 -7.59 -4.28
CA THR A 289 -14.10 -6.93 -2.97
C THR A 289 -12.75 -7.12 -2.30
N ALA A 290 -12.15 -6.03 -1.81
CA ALA A 290 -10.94 -6.10 -0.99
C ALA A 290 -10.92 -4.96 0.02
N SER A 291 -10.24 -5.17 1.13
CA SER A 291 -10.05 -4.15 2.15
C SER A 291 -8.60 -4.03 2.57
N MET A 292 -8.21 -2.82 2.93
CA MET A 292 -6.94 -2.52 3.58
C MET A 292 -7.23 -1.72 4.85
N THR A 293 -6.65 -2.17 5.94
CA THR A 293 -6.61 -1.44 7.20
C THR A 293 -5.16 -1.05 7.47
N THR A 294 -4.95 0.20 7.87
CA THR A 294 -3.65 0.68 8.32
C THR A 294 -3.75 1.31 9.70
N SER A 295 -2.69 1.22 10.49
CA SER A 295 -2.63 1.80 11.84
C SER A 295 -1.33 2.59 12.06
N SER A 296 -1.14 3.08 13.29
CA SER A 296 0.03 3.90 13.68
C SER A 296 1.35 3.34 13.18
N GLY A 297 2.18 4.24 12.66
CA GLY A 297 3.51 3.95 12.14
C GLY A 297 3.53 3.55 10.66
N THR A 298 2.38 3.34 10.01
CA THR A 298 2.35 2.99 8.59
C THR A 298 2.59 4.20 7.69
N THR A 299 3.55 4.07 6.77
CA THR A 299 3.91 5.10 5.79
C THR A 299 3.89 4.55 4.37
N PHE A 300 3.52 5.38 3.39
CA PHE A 300 3.61 5.10 1.96
C PHE A 300 4.41 6.19 1.27
N ALA A 301 5.52 5.83 0.63
CA ALA A 301 6.46 6.78 0.03
C ALA A 301 7.12 6.22 -1.25
N PRO A 302 7.70 7.06 -2.12
CA PRO A 302 8.51 6.56 -3.23
C PRO A 302 9.82 5.96 -2.74
N THR A 303 10.30 4.89 -3.38
CA THR A 303 11.66 4.35 -3.18
C THR A 303 12.72 5.37 -3.61
N SER A 304 12.45 6.13 -4.68
CA SER A 304 13.40 7.09 -5.25
C SER A 304 13.53 8.40 -4.45
N GLY A 305 12.61 8.66 -3.52
CA GLY A 305 12.46 9.97 -2.86
C GLY A 305 11.95 11.09 -3.78
N VAL A 306 11.74 10.85 -5.07
CA VAL A 306 11.24 11.84 -6.03
C VAL A 306 9.70 11.91 -5.98
N PRO A 307 9.10 13.07 -5.64
CA PRO A 307 7.65 13.24 -5.69
C PRO A 307 7.05 12.93 -7.06
N GLY A 308 5.91 12.28 -7.09
CA GLY A 308 5.20 11.90 -8.32
C GLY A 308 5.78 10.69 -9.04
N SER A 309 6.86 10.08 -8.53
CA SER A 309 7.44 8.89 -9.16
C SER A 309 6.53 7.67 -9.04
N TRP A 310 5.68 7.57 -8.01
CA TRP A 310 4.70 6.50 -7.88
C TRP A 310 3.27 7.04 -8.03
N THR A 311 2.34 6.17 -8.39
CA THR A 311 1.01 6.62 -8.81
C THR A 311 0.15 7.09 -7.64
N GLY A 312 0.21 6.40 -6.51
CA GLY A 312 -0.69 6.61 -5.36
C GLY A 312 -1.36 5.33 -4.87
N LEU A 313 -2.12 5.46 -3.79
CA LEU A 313 -3.09 4.44 -3.36
C LEU A 313 -4.34 4.53 -4.23
N ARG A 314 -4.84 3.39 -4.73
CA ARG A 314 -6.03 3.34 -5.60
C ARG A 314 -7.10 2.43 -5.00
N VAL A 315 -8.20 3.02 -4.57
CA VAL A 315 -9.35 2.28 -4.03
C VAL A 315 -10.42 2.18 -5.13
N GLY A 316 -10.58 0.96 -5.66
CA GLY A 316 -11.64 0.61 -6.62
C GLY A 316 -13.02 0.65 -5.98
N ALA A 317 -14.09 0.57 -6.79
CA ALA A 317 -15.47 0.69 -6.32
C ALA A 317 -15.89 -0.41 -5.32
N ALA A 318 -15.23 -1.58 -5.38
CA ALA A 318 -15.41 -2.67 -4.43
C ALA A 318 -14.36 -2.66 -3.30
N GLY A 319 -13.49 -1.66 -3.29
CA GLY A 319 -12.42 -1.47 -2.32
C GLY A 319 -12.87 -0.71 -1.07
N THR A 320 -12.23 -1.02 0.05
CA THR A 320 -12.29 -0.22 1.28
C THR A 320 -10.88 0.05 1.78
N LEU A 321 -10.55 1.32 2.01
CA LEU A 321 -9.36 1.73 2.75
C LEU A 321 -9.81 2.35 4.08
N SER A 322 -9.35 1.77 5.20
CA SER A 322 -9.54 2.30 6.55
C SER A 322 -8.18 2.61 7.14
N ALA A 323 -7.76 3.87 7.14
CA ALA A 323 -6.43 4.27 7.59
C ALA A 323 -6.50 5.07 8.89
N THR A 324 -5.70 4.69 9.88
CA THR A 324 -5.53 5.41 11.14
C THR A 324 -4.06 5.73 11.36
N ASP A 325 -3.71 6.96 11.72
CA ASP A 325 -2.32 7.36 12.04
C ASP A 325 -1.32 6.98 10.93
N THR A 326 -1.72 7.23 9.69
CA THR A 326 -0.99 6.82 8.48
C THR A 326 -0.47 8.03 7.72
N GLU A 327 0.67 7.91 7.06
CA GLU A 327 1.21 8.93 6.16
C GLU A 327 1.29 8.42 4.73
N VAL A 328 0.76 9.20 3.78
CA VAL A 328 0.89 8.97 2.33
C VAL A 328 1.62 10.15 1.73
N THR A 329 2.76 9.92 1.09
CA THR A 329 3.63 11.01 0.60
C THR A 329 4.25 10.77 -0.77
N GLY A 330 4.47 11.86 -1.51
CA GLY A 330 5.29 11.87 -2.72
C GLY A 330 4.68 11.15 -3.92
N ALA A 331 3.36 10.96 -3.96
CA ALA A 331 2.65 10.29 -5.06
C ALA A 331 2.33 11.24 -6.22
N SER A 332 1.86 10.71 -7.34
CA SER A 332 1.26 11.54 -8.41
C SER A 332 -0.10 12.07 -7.97
N VAL A 333 -0.92 11.21 -7.38
CA VAL A 333 -2.11 11.52 -6.60
C VAL A 333 -1.98 10.74 -5.31
N GLY A 334 -2.09 11.36 -4.14
CA GLY A 334 -1.88 10.65 -2.86
C GLY A 334 -2.80 9.44 -2.73
N ILE A 335 -4.11 9.69 -2.79
CA ILE A 335 -5.16 8.67 -2.75
C ILE A 335 -6.19 8.94 -3.84
N PHE A 336 -6.39 7.98 -4.72
CA PHE A 336 -7.51 7.96 -5.67
C PHE A 336 -8.58 6.97 -5.17
N THR A 337 -9.84 7.37 -5.11
CA THR A 337 -10.94 6.48 -4.67
C THR A 337 -12.20 6.55 -5.54
N SER A 338 -12.73 5.37 -5.82
CA SER A 338 -14.07 5.11 -6.35
C SER A 338 -14.92 4.27 -5.37
N GLY A 339 -14.31 3.80 -4.28
CA GLY A 339 -14.91 2.96 -3.24
C GLY A 339 -14.97 3.68 -1.89
N ARG A 340 -14.84 2.91 -0.81
CA ARG A 340 -14.91 3.45 0.56
C ARG A 340 -13.55 3.89 1.07
N LEU A 341 -13.49 5.09 1.63
CA LEU A 341 -12.32 5.73 2.20
C LEU A 341 -12.66 6.27 3.58
N ASP A 342 -12.13 5.65 4.64
CA ASP A 342 -12.26 6.11 6.01
C ASP A 342 -10.85 6.49 6.52
N LEU A 343 -10.58 7.79 6.68
CA LEU A 343 -9.29 8.30 7.16
C LEU A 343 -9.44 8.92 8.55
N LEU A 344 -8.62 8.48 9.49
CA LEU A 344 -8.55 9.01 10.85
C LEU A 344 -7.11 9.41 11.16
N ARG A 345 -6.84 10.67 11.56
CA ARG A 345 -5.48 11.13 11.90
C ARG A 345 -4.43 10.77 10.83
N THR A 346 -4.85 10.81 9.57
CA THR A 346 -4.02 10.46 8.42
C THR A 346 -3.45 11.73 7.80
N ARG A 347 -2.22 11.65 7.29
CA ARG A 347 -1.60 12.73 6.53
C ARG A 347 -1.43 12.32 5.07
N VAL A 348 -1.84 13.19 4.15
CA VAL A 348 -1.60 13.03 2.71
C VAL A 348 -0.83 14.26 2.22
N SER A 349 0.37 14.07 1.67
CA SER A 349 1.23 15.22 1.35
C SER A 349 2.19 15.03 0.17
N GLY A 350 2.74 16.13 -0.33
CA GLY A 350 3.82 16.11 -1.31
C GLY A 350 3.43 15.48 -2.65
N SER A 351 2.14 15.40 -2.97
CA SER A 351 1.70 14.85 -4.25
C SER A 351 1.96 15.85 -5.38
N THR A 352 2.29 15.38 -6.58
CA THR A 352 2.49 16.28 -7.74
C THR A 352 1.18 16.75 -8.38
N GLY A 353 0.08 16.03 -8.14
CA GLY A 353 -1.29 16.41 -8.48
C GLY A 353 -2.12 16.66 -7.21
N PHE A 354 -3.27 15.99 -7.10
CA PHE A 354 -4.15 16.10 -5.94
C PHE A 354 -3.64 15.27 -4.77
N GLY A 355 -3.86 15.74 -3.54
CA GLY A 355 -3.68 14.88 -2.36
C GLY A 355 -4.68 13.72 -2.38
N ILE A 356 -5.97 14.03 -2.49
CA ILE A 356 -7.05 13.05 -2.59
C ILE A 356 -7.91 13.33 -3.83
N GLU A 357 -8.19 12.32 -4.65
CA GLU A 357 -9.12 12.42 -5.77
C GLU A 357 -10.22 11.37 -5.67
N THR A 358 -11.48 11.80 -5.85
CA THR A 358 -12.63 10.89 -5.90
C THR A 358 -13.15 10.77 -7.34
N SER A 359 -13.66 9.61 -7.72
CA SER A 359 -14.30 9.41 -9.03
C SER A 359 -15.83 9.54 -9.01
N GLY A 360 -16.43 9.72 -7.82
CA GLY A 360 -17.86 10.02 -7.66
C GLY A 360 -18.83 8.83 -7.55
N GLY A 361 -20.09 9.15 -7.23
CA GLY A 361 -21.30 8.33 -7.42
C GLY A 361 -21.56 7.20 -6.42
N SER A 362 -20.58 6.29 -6.25
CA SER A 362 -20.69 5.15 -5.31
C SER A 362 -19.71 5.20 -4.15
N ALA A 363 -18.73 6.11 -4.23
CA ALA A 363 -17.73 6.26 -3.18
C ALA A 363 -18.37 6.66 -1.85
N ARG A 364 -17.74 6.27 -0.74
CA ARG A 364 -17.98 6.85 0.59
C ARG A 364 -16.67 7.43 1.07
N VAL A 365 -16.67 8.67 1.56
CA VAL A 365 -15.45 9.33 2.04
C VAL A 365 -15.71 10.00 3.38
N ASP A 366 -15.02 9.54 4.41
CA ASP A 366 -15.03 10.11 5.75
C ASP A 366 -13.61 10.50 6.15
N LEU A 367 -13.36 11.80 6.32
CA LEU A 367 -12.08 12.35 6.76
C LEU A 367 -12.23 12.91 8.17
N THR A 368 -11.58 12.27 9.15
CA THR A 368 -11.59 12.70 10.56
C THR A 368 -10.18 13.03 11.02
N ASP A 369 -9.95 14.24 11.56
CA ASP A 369 -8.64 14.70 12.03
C ASP A 369 -7.51 14.50 10.99
N THR A 370 -7.86 14.55 9.70
CA THR A 370 -6.97 14.23 8.58
C THR A 370 -6.34 15.50 8.02
N GLU A 371 -5.04 15.45 7.71
CA GLU A 371 -4.30 16.58 7.15
C GLU A 371 -3.94 16.31 5.69
N VAL A 372 -4.29 17.22 4.79
CA VAL A 372 -3.95 17.17 3.36
C VAL A 372 -3.15 18.41 3.00
N ARG A 373 -1.84 18.25 2.78
CA ARG A 373 -0.92 19.40 2.71
C ARG A 373 0.17 19.33 1.67
N ASP A 374 0.70 20.50 1.32
CA ASP A 374 1.92 20.66 0.52
C ASP A 374 1.90 19.87 -0.80
N ASN A 375 0.71 19.73 -1.40
CA ASN A 375 0.55 19.14 -2.72
C ASN A 375 0.77 20.21 -3.80
N SER A 376 1.39 19.83 -4.92
CA SER A 376 1.64 20.73 -6.05
C SER A 376 0.37 21.03 -6.87
N GLY A 377 -0.69 20.25 -6.69
CA GLY A 377 -2.05 20.58 -7.13
C GLY A 377 -2.91 21.08 -5.97
N SER A 378 -4.20 20.74 -5.99
CA SER A 378 -5.11 21.03 -4.88
C SER A 378 -5.10 19.92 -3.84
N GLY A 379 -5.54 20.20 -2.61
CA GLY A 379 -5.61 19.20 -1.55
C GLY A 379 -6.52 18.03 -1.92
N MET A 380 -7.77 18.32 -2.30
CA MET A 380 -8.75 17.30 -2.68
C MET A 380 -9.57 17.68 -3.90
N LYS A 381 -9.95 16.70 -4.74
CA LYS A 381 -10.86 16.86 -5.87
C LYS A 381 -12.09 15.96 -5.77
N ILE A 382 -13.26 16.57 -5.89
CA ILE A 382 -14.58 15.95 -5.75
C ILE A 382 -15.44 16.31 -6.98
N PRO A 383 -15.28 15.59 -8.10
CA PRO A 383 -16.00 15.93 -9.33
C PRO A 383 -17.50 15.63 -9.26
N VAL A 384 -17.91 14.68 -8.41
CA VAL A 384 -19.31 14.30 -8.17
C VAL A 384 -19.44 13.93 -6.71
N LEU A 385 -20.57 14.28 -6.07
CA LEU A 385 -20.80 13.97 -4.66
C LEU A 385 -20.73 12.44 -4.41
N PRO A 386 -19.89 11.99 -3.47
CA PRO A 386 -19.89 10.61 -3.01
C PRO A 386 -21.24 10.23 -2.38
N ALA A 387 -21.59 8.94 -2.40
CA ALA A 387 -22.84 8.44 -1.80
C ALA A 387 -22.96 8.78 -0.30
N ALA A 388 -21.82 8.89 0.38
CA ALA A 388 -21.70 9.50 1.69
C ALA A 388 -20.39 10.28 1.76
N PHE A 389 -20.44 11.50 2.28
CA PHE A 389 -19.29 12.40 2.35
C PHE A 389 -19.29 13.14 3.69
N GLN A 390 -18.18 13.05 4.44
CA GLN A 390 -18.03 13.73 5.72
C GLN A 390 -16.61 14.28 5.90
N LEU A 391 -16.54 15.53 6.35
CA LEU A 391 -15.31 16.19 6.79
C LEU A 391 -15.46 16.59 8.26
N GLN A 392 -14.62 16.05 9.13
CA GLN A 392 -14.62 16.35 10.56
C GLN A 392 -13.20 16.67 11.00
N GLN A 393 -12.93 17.93 11.36
CA GLN A 393 -11.59 18.39 11.76
C GLN A 393 -10.52 18.09 10.68
N ALA A 394 -10.91 18.01 9.42
CA ALA A 394 -9.97 17.85 8.32
C ALA A 394 -9.26 19.17 8.05
N THR A 395 -7.96 19.15 7.79
CA THR A 395 -7.16 20.35 7.53
C THR A 395 -6.56 20.30 6.13
N PHE A 396 -6.77 21.35 5.33
CA PHE A 396 -6.21 21.50 3.98
C PHE A 396 -5.27 22.71 3.97
N THR A 397 -3.96 22.48 3.82
CA THR A 397 -3.00 23.59 3.96
C THR A 397 -1.75 23.51 3.07
N GLY A 398 -1.20 24.65 2.67
CA GLY A 398 0.05 24.70 1.91
C GLY A 398 -0.03 24.10 0.50
N ASN A 399 -1.25 23.81 0.00
CA ASN A 399 -1.41 23.29 -1.35
C ASN A 399 -1.22 24.41 -2.38
N ALA A 400 -0.57 24.10 -3.50
CA ALA A 400 -0.31 25.08 -4.56
C ALA A 400 -1.56 25.43 -5.39
N GLY A 401 -2.62 24.64 -5.29
CA GLY A 401 -3.96 24.95 -5.77
C GLY A 401 -4.90 25.41 -4.66
N PHE A 402 -6.11 24.87 -4.66
CA PHE A 402 -7.12 25.05 -3.62
C PHE A 402 -6.98 23.99 -2.53
N GLY A 403 -7.60 24.20 -1.37
CA GLY A 403 -7.76 23.12 -0.39
C GLY A 403 -8.65 22.01 -0.94
N VAL A 404 -9.83 22.37 -1.47
CA VAL A 404 -10.79 21.44 -2.09
C VAL A 404 -11.26 22.00 -3.44
N VAL A 405 -11.39 21.14 -4.45
CA VAL A 405 -12.01 21.43 -5.74
C VAL A 405 -13.28 20.60 -5.86
N ALA A 406 -14.42 21.25 -6.03
CA ALA A 406 -15.72 20.59 -5.98
C ALA A 406 -16.75 21.19 -6.95
N THR A 407 -17.86 20.48 -7.17
CA THR A 407 -19.05 21.00 -7.86
C THR A 407 -20.05 21.57 -6.86
N GLY A 408 -21.02 22.34 -7.34
CA GLY A 408 -22.06 22.96 -6.51
C GLY A 408 -22.90 21.96 -5.69
N GLU A 409 -23.00 20.70 -6.14
CA GLU A 409 -23.69 19.63 -5.40
C GLU A 409 -22.98 19.29 -4.08
N VAL A 410 -21.65 19.36 -4.08
CA VAL A 410 -20.77 18.98 -2.96
C VAL A 410 -20.61 20.12 -1.95
N LEU A 411 -20.82 21.36 -2.43
CA LEU A 411 -20.49 22.58 -1.70
C LEU A 411 -21.27 22.71 -0.38
N GLY A 412 -22.54 22.27 -0.34
CA GLY A 412 -23.35 22.29 0.88
C GLY A 412 -22.85 21.37 2.01
N VAL A 413 -22.04 20.36 1.67
CA VAL A 413 -21.42 19.45 2.66
C VAL A 413 -20.07 19.97 3.12
N VAL A 414 -19.25 20.50 2.20
CA VAL A 414 -17.95 21.10 2.54
C VAL A 414 -18.15 22.34 3.42
N GLY A 415 -19.08 23.22 3.04
CA GLY A 415 -19.39 24.44 3.80
C GLY A 415 -20.11 24.21 5.12
N GLY A 416 -20.63 23.00 5.38
CA GLY A 416 -21.18 22.62 6.69
C GLY A 416 -20.24 21.74 7.51
N GLY A 417 -19.10 21.32 6.94
CA GLY A 417 -18.12 20.45 7.58
C GLY A 417 -17.18 21.22 8.51
N GLN A 418 -16.60 20.53 9.50
CA GLN A 418 -15.57 21.12 10.36
C GLN A 418 -14.19 21.04 9.67
N ALA A 419 -14.08 21.51 8.42
CA ALA A 419 -12.81 21.58 7.72
C ALA A 419 -12.11 22.91 7.98
N THR A 420 -10.79 22.86 8.16
CA THR A 420 -9.93 24.04 8.31
C THR A 420 -9.09 24.22 7.05
N PHE A 421 -9.04 25.44 6.54
CA PHE A 421 -8.23 25.80 5.38
C PHE A 421 -7.15 26.78 5.81
N GLY A 422 -5.91 26.61 5.35
CA GLY A 422 -4.84 27.56 5.66
C GLY A 422 -3.77 27.62 4.58
N THR A 423 -3.36 28.83 4.18
CA THR A 423 -2.19 29.07 3.30
C THR A 423 -2.19 28.28 1.97
N ASN A 424 -3.36 27.94 1.43
CA ASN A 424 -3.48 27.39 0.08
C ASN A 424 -3.33 28.53 -0.93
N ALA A 425 -2.64 28.30 -2.05
CA ALA A 425 -2.23 29.40 -2.92
C ALA A 425 -3.39 30.05 -3.69
N LEU A 426 -4.47 29.32 -3.99
CA LEU A 426 -5.62 29.82 -4.75
C LEU A 426 -6.89 30.05 -3.90
N GLY A 427 -6.91 29.57 -2.65
CA GLY A 427 -8.03 29.72 -1.72
C GLY A 427 -8.47 28.41 -1.07
N GLY A 428 -9.57 28.47 -0.31
CA GLY A 428 -10.09 27.33 0.44
C GLY A 428 -10.75 26.31 -0.48
N VAL A 429 -11.80 26.73 -1.19
CA VAL A 429 -12.64 25.85 -2.00
C VAL A 429 -12.84 26.43 -3.40
N GLU A 430 -12.50 25.67 -4.44
CA GLU A 430 -12.95 25.94 -5.81
C GLU A 430 -14.31 25.32 -6.06
N VAL A 431 -15.23 26.11 -6.61
CA VAL A 431 -16.55 25.69 -7.06
C VAL A 431 -16.58 25.76 -8.59
N THR A 432 -16.40 24.61 -9.22
CA THR A 432 -16.34 24.45 -10.69
C THR A 432 -17.71 24.64 -11.40
N GLY A 433 -18.71 25.12 -10.66
CA GLY A 433 -20.10 25.28 -11.08
C GLY A 433 -21.01 24.12 -10.70
N GLY A 434 -22.25 24.15 -11.18
CA GLY A 434 -23.26 23.13 -10.92
C GLY A 434 -24.43 23.61 -10.07
N THR A 435 -25.21 22.67 -9.52
CA THR A 435 -26.42 22.97 -8.75
C THR A 435 -26.29 22.49 -7.32
N MET A 436 -26.53 23.38 -6.36
CA MET A 436 -26.69 23.05 -4.95
C MET A 436 -28.18 22.85 -4.63
N ASN A 437 -28.52 21.68 -4.09
CA ASN A 437 -29.89 21.33 -3.70
C ASN A 437 -30.17 21.59 -2.21
N GLY A 438 -29.49 22.60 -1.67
CA GLY A 438 -29.57 23.03 -0.29
C GLY A 438 -28.27 22.79 0.48
N GLY A 439 -28.16 23.42 1.64
CA GLY A 439 -26.98 23.34 2.51
C GLY A 439 -26.67 24.67 3.19
N VAL A 440 -25.56 24.67 3.91
CA VAL A 440 -25.05 25.85 4.62
C VAL A 440 -23.64 26.13 4.12
N LEU A 441 -23.36 27.38 3.78
CA LEU A 441 -22.01 27.89 3.56
C LEU A 441 -21.60 28.67 4.80
N THR A 442 -20.48 28.27 5.41
CA THR A 442 -19.87 28.98 6.53
C THR A 442 -18.58 29.65 6.09
N ASP A 443 -18.14 30.63 6.87
CA ASP A 443 -16.79 31.18 6.81
C ASP A 443 -15.75 30.05 6.98
N LEU A 444 -14.82 29.96 6.05
CA LEU A 444 -13.72 28.99 6.04
C LEU A 444 -12.40 29.60 6.50
N GLY A 445 -12.35 30.92 6.74
CA GLY A 445 -11.13 31.72 6.87
C GLY A 445 -10.42 31.98 5.53
N GLU A 446 -10.90 31.40 4.44
CA GLU A 446 -10.41 31.52 3.05
C GLU A 446 -11.63 31.57 2.10
N PRO A 447 -11.54 32.24 0.94
CA PRO A 447 -12.68 32.41 0.06
C PRO A 447 -13.11 31.09 -0.64
N TYR A 448 -14.41 31.01 -0.94
CA TYR A 448 -14.93 30.12 -1.98
C TYR A 448 -14.72 30.81 -3.34
N VAL A 449 -13.98 30.18 -4.25
CA VAL A 449 -13.72 30.71 -5.59
C VAL A 449 -14.58 29.98 -6.60
N VAL A 450 -15.53 30.69 -7.21
CA VAL A 450 -16.53 30.15 -8.12
C VAL A 450 -16.06 30.35 -9.56
N THR A 451 -15.62 29.27 -10.18
CA THR A 451 -15.02 29.25 -11.54
C THR A 451 -16.02 28.82 -12.63
N GLY A 452 -17.19 28.31 -12.23
CA GLY A 452 -18.30 27.96 -13.13
C GLY A 452 -19.66 28.40 -12.60
N ALA A 453 -20.65 28.49 -13.50
CA ALA A 453 -22.00 28.97 -13.13
C ALA A 453 -22.60 28.13 -11.99
N LEU A 454 -23.01 28.81 -10.91
CA LEU A 454 -23.55 28.19 -9.70
C LEU A 454 -25.05 28.45 -9.61
N THR A 455 -25.81 27.39 -9.37
CA THR A 455 -27.27 27.47 -9.17
C THR A 455 -27.66 26.96 -7.79
N PHE A 456 -28.47 27.72 -7.06
CA PHE A 456 -29.13 27.26 -5.84
C PHE A 456 -30.56 26.82 -6.18
N ALA A 457 -30.82 25.52 -6.13
CA ALA A 457 -32.13 24.94 -6.45
C ALA A 457 -32.91 24.50 -5.21
N GLY A 458 -32.25 24.36 -4.06
CA GLY A 458 -32.85 24.07 -2.76
C GLY A 458 -32.70 25.24 -1.77
N PRO A 459 -33.06 25.02 -0.48
CA PRO A 459 -32.86 26.00 0.58
C PRO A 459 -31.37 26.12 0.93
N VAL A 460 -30.77 27.28 0.66
CA VAL A 460 -29.36 27.57 0.93
C VAL A 460 -29.24 28.70 1.96
N THR A 461 -28.40 28.47 2.97
CA THR A 461 -28.00 29.50 3.93
C THR A 461 -26.54 29.89 3.68
N VAL A 462 -26.26 31.17 3.59
CA VAL A 462 -24.90 31.72 3.52
C VAL A 462 -24.66 32.52 4.79
N GLY A 463 -23.78 31.99 5.64
CA GLY A 463 -23.51 32.52 6.97
C GLY A 463 -22.62 33.76 6.97
N VAL A 464 -22.55 34.39 8.14
CA VAL A 464 -21.72 35.58 8.39
C VAL A 464 -20.25 35.26 8.14
N GLY A 465 -19.53 36.20 7.50
CA GLY A 465 -18.11 36.07 7.18
C GLY A 465 -17.81 35.21 5.96
N THR A 466 -18.83 34.61 5.32
CA THR A 466 -18.61 33.79 4.12
C THR A 466 -18.25 34.69 2.94
N ASP A 467 -17.10 34.45 2.33
CA ASP A 467 -16.64 35.15 1.13
C ASP A 467 -16.75 34.24 -0.11
N LEU A 468 -17.58 34.64 -1.08
CA LEU A 468 -17.65 34.01 -2.40
C LEU A 468 -17.08 34.98 -3.44
N THR A 469 -16.02 34.58 -4.12
CA THR A 469 -15.44 35.30 -5.25
C THR A 469 -15.77 34.59 -6.55
N PHE A 470 -16.01 35.35 -7.61
CA PHE A 470 -16.44 34.81 -8.91
C PHE A 470 -15.43 35.14 -9.99
N ASP A 471 -15.06 34.14 -10.78
CA ASP A 471 -14.27 34.35 -11.99
C ASP A 471 -15.02 35.24 -13.00
N PRO A 472 -14.30 35.92 -13.91
CA PRO A 472 -14.91 36.74 -14.93
C PRO A 472 -16.00 36.01 -15.74
N GLY A 473 -17.17 36.64 -15.86
CA GLY A 473 -18.35 36.13 -16.57
C GLY A 473 -19.18 35.12 -15.77
N VAL A 474 -18.70 34.62 -14.63
CA VAL A 474 -19.44 33.64 -13.81
C VAL A 474 -20.58 34.31 -13.04
N GLY A 475 -21.64 33.58 -12.74
CA GLY A 475 -22.81 34.09 -12.03
C GLY A 475 -23.38 33.13 -11.01
N LEU A 476 -24.15 33.68 -10.08
CA LEU A 476 -24.93 32.93 -9.11
C LEU A 476 -26.42 33.09 -9.41
N THR A 477 -27.13 31.99 -9.61
CA THR A 477 -28.58 31.99 -9.85
C THR A 477 -29.31 31.23 -8.77
N LEU A 478 -30.33 31.84 -8.17
CA LEU A 478 -31.35 31.13 -7.42
C LEU A 478 -32.40 30.63 -8.41
N ALA A 479 -32.55 29.30 -8.49
CA ALA A 479 -33.54 28.66 -9.35
C ALA A 479 -34.97 28.88 -8.81
N SER A 480 -35.96 28.67 -9.70
CA SER A 480 -37.38 28.81 -9.36
C SER A 480 -37.76 27.93 -8.18
N GLY A 481 -38.36 28.53 -7.16
CA GLY A 481 -38.76 27.87 -5.91
C GLY A 481 -37.62 27.66 -4.91
N GLY A 482 -36.37 27.96 -5.26
CA GLY A 482 -35.24 27.95 -4.33
C GLY A 482 -35.33 29.09 -3.32
N THR A 483 -34.77 28.89 -2.12
CA THR A 483 -34.73 29.90 -1.05
C THR A 483 -33.28 30.22 -0.72
N LEU A 484 -32.93 31.52 -0.65
CA LEU A 484 -31.62 31.99 -0.21
C LEU A 484 -31.75 32.78 1.09
N GLN A 485 -31.01 32.38 2.11
CA GLN A 485 -30.88 33.10 3.38
C GLN A 485 -29.44 33.56 3.55
N MET A 486 -29.15 34.81 3.19
CA MET A 486 -27.79 35.36 3.23
C MET A 486 -27.70 36.46 4.28
N THR A 487 -26.77 36.32 5.22
CA THR A 487 -26.51 37.31 6.27
C THR A 487 -25.02 37.54 6.44
N GLY A 488 -24.55 38.78 6.36
CA GLY A 488 -23.15 39.10 6.68
C GLY A 488 -22.12 38.51 5.71
N ALA A 489 -22.48 38.21 4.47
CA ALA A 489 -21.61 37.55 3.49
C ALA A 489 -21.08 38.54 2.44
N THR A 490 -19.98 38.17 1.77
CA THR A 490 -19.39 38.95 0.67
C THR A 490 -19.50 38.18 -0.65
N LEU A 491 -20.06 38.81 -1.67
CA LEU A 491 -20.01 38.37 -3.07
C LEU A 491 -19.17 39.36 -3.88
N SER A 492 -18.08 38.93 -4.50
CA SER A 492 -17.16 39.82 -5.23
C SER A 492 -16.45 39.16 -6.41
N SER A 493 -15.64 39.92 -7.15
CA SER A 493 -14.81 39.39 -8.26
C SER A 493 -13.55 38.70 -7.73
N ALA A 494 -13.17 37.58 -8.35
CA ALA A 494 -11.89 36.91 -8.12
C ALA A 494 -10.71 37.58 -8.86
N SER A 495 -10.98 38.57 -9.72
CA SER A 495 -9.95 39.25 -10.53
C SER A 495 -9.07 40.19 -9.70
N PHE A 496 -7.80 40.33 -10.10
CA PHE A 496 -6.87 41.26 -9.49
C PHE A 496 -6.17 42.16 -10.54
N PRO A 497 -6.45 43.49 -10.57
CA PRO A 497 -7.46 44.19 -9.77
C PRO A 497 -8.90 43.88 -10.25
N PRO A 498 -9.91 43.97 -9.36
CA PRO A 498 -11.29 43.77 -9.76
C PRO A 498 -11.82 44.96 -10.59
N MET A 499 -12.74 44.68 -11.51
CA MET A 499 -13.40 45.67 -12.35
C MET A 499 -14.93 45.52 -12.29
N ALA A 500 -15.63 46.64 -12.47
CA ALA A 500 -17.08 46.63 -12.52
C ALA A 500 -17.55 45.85 -13.76
N GLY A 501 -18.46 44.89 -13.57
CA GLY A 501 -18.90 44.01 -14.64
C GLY A 501 -18.08 42.72 -14.79
N ASP A 502 -17.15 42.43 -13.87
CA ASP A 502 -16.34 41.23 -13.93
C ASP A 502 -17.21 39.97 -13.91
N TRP A 503 -18.21 39.90 -13.03
CA TRP A 503 -19.07 38.73 -12.89
C TRP A 503 -20.55 39.08 -13.10
N SER A 504 -21.38 38.08 -13.38
CA SER A 504 -22.77 38.28 -13.82
C SER A 504 -23.72 38.79 -12.73
N GLY A 505 -23.32 38.75 -11.46
CA GLY A 505 -24.18 39.11 -10.33
C GLY A 505 -25.02 37.98 -9.75
N LEU A 506 -25.79 38.33 -8.72
CA LEU A 506 -26.77 37.44 -8.08
C LEU A 506 -28.12 37.57 -8.78
N ARG A 507 -28.63 36.48 -9.35
CA ARG A 507 -29.95 36.43 -9.98
C ARG A 507 -30.96 35.66 -9.12
N LEU A 508 -31.99 36.37 -8.66
CA LEU A 508 -33.12 35.82 -7.92
C LEU A 508 -34.30 35.58 -8.87
N ASN A 509 -34.55 34.32 -9.25
CA ASN A 509 -35.60 33.97 -10.22
C ASN A 509 -36.73 33.18 -9.56
N SER A 510 -37.92 33.76 -9.45
CA SER A 510 -39.14 33.13 -8.92
C SER A 510 -38.88 32.42 -7.58
N CYS A 511 -38.27 33.13 -6.65
CA CYS A 511 -37.75 32.57 -5.40
C CYS A 511 -38.87 32.04 -4.47
N GLY A 512 -38.51 31.09 -3.62
CA GLY A 512 -39.34 30.62 -2.52
C GLY A 512 -39.48 31.67 -1.40
N PRO A 513 -40.43 31.45 -0.48
CA PRO A 513 -40.63 32.35 0.66
C PRO A 513 -39.38 32.41 1.54
N ASN A 514 -39.26 33.49 2.31
CA ASN A 514 -38.14 33.76 3.23
C ASN A 514 -36.78 33.91 2.52
N THR A 515 -36.78 34.36 1.26
CA THR A 515 -35.55 34.72 0.55
C THR A 515 -35.10 36.12 0.99
N PHE A 516 -33.87 36.24 1.51
CA PHE A 516 -33.32 37.52 1.94
C PHE A 516 -31.80 37.63 1.75
N VAL A 517 -31.36 38.88 1.61
CA VAL A 517 -29.96 39.32 1.60
C VAL A 517 -29.84 40.46 2.62
N VAL A 518 -29.14 40.21 3.72
CA VAL A 518 -29.08 41.15 4.85
C VAL A 518 -27.64 41.35 5.29
N ASP A 519 -27.27 42.57 5.69
CA ASP A 519 -25.94 42.90 6.25
C ASP A 519 -24.76 42.47 5.36
N SER A 520 -24.97 42.35 4.05
CA SER A 520 -24.03 41.72 3.12
C SER A 520 -23.29 42.74 2.26
N THR A 521 -22.28 42.28 1.53
CA THR A 521 -21.54 43.08 0.54
C THR A 521 -21.62 42.40 -0.82
N ILE A 522 -22.07 43.11 -1.85
CA ILE A 522 -22.11 42.61 -3.23
C ILE A 522 -21.43 43.65 -4.13
N SER A 523 -20.37 43.25 -4.83
CA SER A 523 -19.50 44.19 -5.54
C SER A 523 -18.95 43.61 -6.85
N TRP A 524 -18.57 44.49 -7.78
CA TRP A 524 -17.88 44.21 -9.04
C TRP A 524 -18.69 43.40 -10.08
N ALA A 525 -20.01 43.39 -9.96
CA ALA A 525 -20.90 42.67 -10.86
C ALA A 525 -21.31 43.49 -12.10
N VAL A 526 -21.97 42.84 -13.07
CA VAL A 526 -22.72 43.52 -14.13
C VAL A 526 -23.91 44.25 -13.51
N ASP A 527 -24.92 43.49 -13.06
CA ASP A 527 -25.93 43.96 -12.12
C ASP A 527 -25.67 43.26 -10.79
N ALA A 528 -25.52 43.97 -9.67
CA ALA A 528 -25.18 43.31 -8.41
C ALA A 528 -26.27 42.31 -7.96
N ILE A 529 -27.54 42.71 -8.04
CA ILE A 529 -28.68 41.82 -7.83
C ILE A 529 -29.71 42.01 -8.94
N THR A 530 -30.10 40.92 -9.60
CA THR A 530 -31.24 40.89 -10.53
C THR A 530 -32.40 40.13 -9.90
N ILE A 531 -33.59 40.73 -9.87
CA ILE A 531 -34.82 40.16 -9.29
C ILE A 531 -35.86 39.96 -10.39
N ALA A 532 -36.31 38.73 -10.56
CA ALA A 532 -37.33 38.36 -11.54
C ALA A 532 -38.38 37.44 -10.90
N GLY A 533 -39.59 37.94 -10.68
CA GLY A 533 -40.72 37.17 -10.15
C GLY A 533 -40.57 36.78 -8.68
N CYS A 534 -39.80 37.55 -7.90
CA CYS A 534 -39.38 37.20 -6.54
C CYS A 534 -39.68 38.35 -5.56
N ASP A 535 -40.18 38.02 -4.37
CA ASP A 535 -40.46 38.96 -3.28
C ASP A 535 -39.38 38.84 -2.19
N ALA A 536 -38.12 39.08 -2.58
CA ALA A 536 -36.98 39.02 -1.66
C ALA A 536 -36.85 40.28 -0.79
N THR A 537 -36.29 40.11 0.41
CA THR A 537 -35.87 41.24 1.25
C THR A 537 -34.38 41.51 1.04
N ILE A 538 -34.01 42.76 0.76
CA ILE A 538 -32.63 43.23 0.64
C ILE A 538 -32.47 44.39 1.63
N ASP A 539 -31.75 44.15 2.72
CA ASP A 539 -31.63 45.11 3.83
C ASP A 539 -30.18 45.31 4.27
N ASN A 540 -29.85 46.53 4.67
CA ASN A 540 -28.54 46.93 5.23
C ASN A 540 -27.32 46.36 4.46
N THR A 541 -27.43 46.26 3.14
CA THR A 541 -26.41 45.64 2.28
C THR A 541 -25.64 46.73 1.53
N PHE A 542 -24.32 46.55 1.41
CA PHE A 542 -23.48 47.36 0.54
C PHE A 542 -23.52 46.81 -0.90
N ILE A 543 -23.81 47.67 -1.87
CA ILE A 543 -24.04 47.29 -3.26
C ILE A 543 -23.22 48.18 -4.20
N GLY A 544 -22.22 47.58 -4.85
CA GLY A 544 -21.36 48.18 -5.88
C GLY A 544 -19.87 47.98 -5.61
N PRO A 545 -18.97 48.43 -6.50
CA PRO A 545 -19.23 49.01 -7.82
C PRO A 545 -19.83 48.01 -8.80
N SER A 546 -20.74 48.43 -9.68
CA SER A 546 -21.35 47.56 -10.71
C SER A 546 -21.38 48.29 -12.06
N SER A 547 -21.19 47.57 -13.18
CA SER A 547 -21.19 48.22 -14.51
C SER A 547 -22.59 48.64 -14.97
N GLY A 548 -23.61 47.96 -14.47
CA GLY A 548 -25.03 48.21 -14.69
C GLY A 548 -25.71 48.70 -13.41
N CYS A 549 -26.75 47.99 -12.99
CA CYS A 549 -27.59 48.35 -11.85
C CYS A 549 -27.04 47.80 -10.54
N GLY A 550 -27.19 48.52 -9.43
CA GLY A 550 -27.03 47.93 -8.11
C GLY A 550 -28.09 46.84 -7.89
N ILE A 551 -29.36 47.21 -8.03
CA ILE A 551 -30.49 46.28 -8.06
C ILE A 551 -31.31 46.47 -9.33
N ASN A 552 -31.53 45.40 -10.09
CA ASN A 552 -32.35 45.37 -11.29
C ASN A 552 -33.65 44.57 -11.03
N VAL A 553 -34.80 45.23 -11.04
CA VAL A 553 -36.10 44.62 -10.70
C VAL A 553 -36.94 44.42 -11.96
N LEU A 554 -36.82 43.25 -12.58
CA LEU A 554 -37.57 42.92 -13.80
C LEU A 554 -39.05 42.59 -13.53
N SER A 555 -39.34 42.03 -12.35
CA SER A 555 -40.69 41.72 -11.87
C SER A 555 -40.65 41.25 -10.40
N GLY A 556 -41.79 41.34 -9.71
CA GLY A 556 -41.93 41.01 -8.28
C GLY A 556 -42.23 42.24 -7.44
N SER A 557 -42.22 42.08 -6.12
CA SER A 557 -42.39 43.15 -5.14
C SER A 557 -41.37 43.01 -4.01
N PRO A 558 -40.06 43.17 -4.31
CA PRO A 558 -39.01 43.05 -3.31
C PRO A 558 -39.10 44.17 -2.27
N VAL A 559 -38.64 43.88 -1.06
CA VAL A 559 -38.48 44.86 0.02
C VAL A 559 -37.01 45.31 0.05
N ILE A 560 -36.74 46.56 -0.31
CA ILE A 560 -35.38 47.13 -0.38
C ILE A 560 -35.26 48.22 0.70
N LEU A 561 -34.42 48.00 1.71
CA LEU A 561 -34.32 48.85 2.91
C LEU A 561 -32.85 49.15 3.24
N SER A 562 -32.57 50.38 3.70
CA SER A 562 -31.30 50.77 4.35
C SER A 562 -29.99 50.39 3.62
N ASN A 563 -30.03 50.18 2.30
CA ASN A 563 -28.86 49.76 1.52
C ASN A 563 -27.93 50.93 1.22
N THR A 564 -26.63 50.65 1.15
CA THR A 564 -25.62 51.60 0.72
C THR A 564 -25.20 51.30 -0.72
N PHE A 565 -25.40 52.24 -1.63
CA PHE A 565 -25.00 52.11 -3.02
C PHE A 565 -23.76 52.95 -3.32
N ALA A 566 -22.82 52.38 -4.09
CA ALA A 566 -21.60 53.09 -4.47
C ALA A 566 -21.14 52.69 -5.88
N SER A 567 -20.87 53.69 -6.73
CA SER A 567 -20.22 53.51 -8.04
C SER A 567 -20.91 52.48 -8.95
N ASN A 568 -22.25 52.47 -8.95
CA ASN A 568 -23.04 51.71 -9.92
C ASN A 568 -23.34 52.56 -11.16
N GLY A 569 -23.64 51.93 -12.29
CA GLY A 569 -24.19 52.63 -13.45
C GLY A 569 -25.53 53.30 -13.13
N GLN A 570 -26.38 52.59 -12.39
CA GLN A 570 -27.56 53.11 -11.69
C GLN A 570 -27.74 52.35 -10.38
N ASP A 571 -28.24 52.99 -9.32
CA ASP A 571 -28.42 52.30 -8.04
C ASP A 571 -29.56 51.28 -8.10
N ILE A 572 -30.71 51.66 -8.68
CA ILE A 572 -31.88 50.80 -8.86
C ILE A 572 -32.47 50.99 -10.26
N CYS A 573 -32.70 49.89 -10.97
CA CYS A 573 -33.33 49.84 -12.29
C CYS A 573 -34.68 49.10 -12.24
N PRO A 574 -35.71 49.62 -12.94
CA PRO A 574 -36.99 48.95 -13.12
C PRO A 574 -37.04 47.98 -14.31
#